data_AF-A0A0F9VZL8-F1
#
_entry.id   AF-A0A0F9VZL8-F1
#
_cell.length_a   1.000
_cell.length_b   1.000
_cell.length_c   1.000
_cell.angle_alpha   90.00
_cell.angle_beta   90.00
_cell.angle_gamma   90.00
#
_symmetry.space_group_name_H-M   'P 1'
#
loop_
_entity.id
_entity.type
_entity.pdbx_description
1 polymer ?
#
loop_
_entity_poly.entity_id
_entity_poly.type
_entity_poly.pdbx_seq_one_letter_code
_entity_poly.pdbx_strand_id
1 'polypeptide(L)'
;MIRLSASAIDNWKSCPTRWLNSNIHRVRKVEETDSRRTGTSWHKVHELNRDMDEITEYINEQYTTVPPYKTAEEWEIERVILLYCFSGYNWYYDQQPDQYTIVAIEIEFEMPLYDADGNEIKGVTVVGKIDQIVQDEYGNLYVREFKSTSLTINDEYWDHLNLDPQVSIYVQAANWLRVNGMLGEYGIGNRTPMIRRVLYNVWHKPKIGPKFITQKASKELVETGVYCEQKFKIIDGLEIFINNVTAIIEPGKKEGTFAIYETPDMFGARLLQDVVERPEFYFQQKELCRTPEQMVKFQAELLNIYTMMKYQLKNELWYTNDKQCNARFRCEYKALCDNGVVVDPADPPDGYAVRKQLDNCEVCKGVKGGVRGNENIIDGVVMCDYCHAEQMNKEKK
;
A
#
# COMPACT_ATOMS: atom_id res chain seq x y z
N MET A 1 -1.70 -24.66 8.94
CA MET A 1 -2.98 -23.98 8.63
C MET A 1 -2.73 -23.03 7.47
N ILE A 2 -3.54 -23.07 6.40
CA ILE A 2 -3.39 -22.18 5.23
C ILE A 2 -4.15 -20.87 5.50
N ARG A 3 -3.49 -19.72 5.30
CA ARG A 3 -4.13 -18.40 5.40
C ARG A 3 -4.37 -17.85 3.99
N LEU A 4 -5.63 -17.77 3.58
CA LEU A 4 -6.05 -17.23 2.29
C LEU A 4 -6.29 -15.73 2.40
N SER A 5 -5.34 -14.95 1.90
CA SER A 5 -5.53 -13.52 1.63
C SER A 5 -5.58 -13.30 0.12
N ALA A 6 -6.08 -12.14 -0.31
CA ALA A 6 -6.05 -11.76 -1.72
C ALA A 6 -4.63 -11.88 -2.31
N SER A 7 -3.63 -11.31 -1.64
CA SER A 7 -2.23 -11.41 -2.07
C SER A 7 -1.69 -12.84 -2.10
N ALA A 8 -2.11 -13.72 -1.19
CA ALA A 8 -1.72 -15.14 -1.20
C ALA A 8 -2.32 -15.87 -2.41
N ILE A 9 -3.59 -15.59 -2.71
CA ILE A 9 -4.29 -16.13 -3.89
C ILE A 9 -3.61 -15.65 -5.16
N ASP A 10 -3.30 -14.37 -5.28
CA ASP A 10 -2.64 -13.80 -6.45
C ASP A 10 -1.24 -14.36 -6.64
N ASN A 11 -0.44 -14.48 -5.56
CA ASN A 11 0.87 -15.12 -5.63
C ASN A 11 0.77 -16.55 -6.16
N TRP A 12 -0.21 -17.32 -5.70
CA TRP A 12 -0.39 -18.72 -6.09
C TRP A 12 -0.89 -18.87 -7.53
N LYS A 13 -1.94 -18.12 -7.91
CA LYS A 13 -2.45 -18.05 -9.28
C LYS A 13 -1.36 -17.63 -10.26
N SER A 14 -0.49 -16.71 -9.85
CA SER A 14 0.67 -16.31 -10.65
C SER A 14 1.67 -17.45 -10.77
N CYS A 15 2.14 -18.00 -9.64
CA CYS A 15 3.16 -19.05 -9.62
C CYS A 15 3.19 -19.75 -8.24
N PRO A 16 2.93 -21.07 -8.15
CA PRO A 16 3.01 -21.80 -6.88
C PRO A 16 4.37 -21.69 -6.18
N THR A 17 5.49 -21.68 -6.90
CA THR A 17 6.82 -21.45 -6.29
C THR A 17 6.93 -20.06 -5.66
N ARG A 18 6.34 -19.02 -6.28
CA ARG A 18 6.26 -17.68 -5.69
C ARG A 18 5.46 -17.72 -4.39
N TRP A 19 4.31 -18.40 -4.38
CA TRP A 19 3.51 -18.57 -3.17
C TRP A 19 4.23 -19.38 -2.08
N LEU A 20 4.93 -20.46 -2.43
CA LEU A 20 5.74 -21.23 -1.48
C LEU A 20 6.76 -20.32 -0.77
N ASN A 21 7.62 -19.66 -1.55
CA ASN A 21 8.67 -18.81 -1.01
C ASN A 21 8.08 -17.65 -0.19
N SER A 22 6.99 -17.07 -0.69
CA SER A 22 6.44 -15.87 -0.09
C SER A 22 5.52 -16.15 1.11
N ASN A 23 4.59 -17.09 1.02
CA ASN A 23 3.56 -17.31 2.02
C ASN A 23 3.91 -18.43 2.99
N ILE A 24 4.65 -19.45 2.55
CA ILE A 24 5.03 -20.61 3.38
C ILE A 24 6.41 -20.38 4.02
N HIS A 25 7.46 -20.18 3.21
CA HIS A 25 8.81 -19.92 3.73
C HIS A 25 8.96 -18.50 4.29
N ARG A 26 8.07 -17.59 3.90
CA ARG A 26 8.08 -16.16 4.32
C ARG A 26 9.38 -15.44 4.00
N VAL A 27 10.13 -15.92 3.02
CA VAL A 27 11.34 -15.28 2.52
C VAL A 27 10.94 -14.10 1.66
N ARG A 28 11.53 -12.92 1.85
CA ARG A 28 11.29 -11.70 1.04
C ARG A 28 12.62 -11.08 0.65
N LYS A 29 12.64 -10.37 -0.47
CA LYS A 29 13.77 -9.50 -0.80
C LYS A 29 13.91 -8.43 0.29
N VAL A 30 15.13 -8.15 0.74
CA VAL A 30 15.44 -7.11 1.72
C VAL A 30 15.16 -5.73 1.14
N GLU A 31 15.50 -5.54 -0.14
CA GLU A 31 15.17 -4.33 -0.88
C GLU A 31 13.69 -4.30 -1.20
N GLU A 32 12.97 -3.30 -0.66
CA GLU A 32 11.61 -3.03 -1.08
C GLU A 32 11.60 -2.26 -2.40
N THR A 33 10.61 -2.53 -3.24
CA THR A 33 10.42 -1.74 -4.46
C THR A 33 9.76 -0.40 -4.13
N ASP A 34 10.12 0.65 -4.87
CA ASP A 34 9.51 1.98 -4.76
C ASP A 34 7.98 1.91 -4.85
N SER A 35 7.48 1.08 -5.77
CA SER A 35 6.05 0.86 -5.96
C SER A 35 5.36 0.33 -4.71
N ARG A 36 6.02 -0.56 -3.96
CA ARG A 36 5.45 -1.14 -2.74
C ARG A 36 5.49 -0.14 -1.59
N ARG A 37 6.62 0.53 -1.36
CA ARG A 37 6.75 1.54 -0.31
C ARG A 37 5.76 2.69 -0.49
N THR A 38 5.77 3.32 -1.66
CA THR A 38 4.84 4.41 -1.97
C THR A 38 3.38 3.97 -1.87
N GLY A 39 3.07 2.74 -2.28
CA GLY A 39 1.74 2.16 -2.10
C GLY A 39 1.37 2.02 -0.62
N THR A 40 2.24 1.41 0.19
CA THR A 40 2.02 1.24 1.63
C THR A 40 1.86 2.58 2.34
N SER A 41 2.73 3.56 2.06
CA SER A 41 2.61 4.91 2.61
C SER A 41 1.30 5.57 2.20
N TRP A 42 0.88 5.41 0.93
CA TRP A 42 -0.41 5.92 0.43
C TRP A 42 -1.61 5.34 1.18
N HIS A 43 -1.64 4.04 1.44
CA HIS A 43 -2.69 3.44 2.28
C HIS A 43 -2.65 4.02 3.68
N LYS A 44 -1.46 4.10 4.28
CA LYS A 44 -1.32 4.53 5.68
C LYS A 44 -1.81 5.97 5.91
N VAL A 45 -1.60 6.87 4.95
CA VAL A 45 -2.11 8.25 5.07
C VAL A 45 -3.63 8.35 4.95
N HIS A 46 -4.31 7.40 4.31
CA HIS A 46 -5.79 7.31 4.33
C HIS A 46 -6.34 6.77 5.67
N GLU A 47 -5.48 6.21 6.53
CA GLU A 47 -5.85 5.83 7.89
C GLU A 47 -5.85 7.04 8.86
N LEU A 48 -5.22 8.15 8.46
CA LEU A 48 -5.12 9.39 9.24
C LEU A 48 -6.37 10.26 9.00
N ASN A 49 -6.57 11.30 9.82
CA ASN A 49 -7.80 12.13 9.79
C ASN A 49 -7.91 13.08 8.57
N ARG A 50 -7.18 12.78 7.47
CA ARG A 50 -6.99 13.66 6.31
C ARG A 50 -6.45 15.05 6.67
N ASP A 51 -5.98 15.25 7.91
CA ASP A 51 -5.29 16.44 8.38
C ASP A 51 -3.87 16.48 7.79
N MET A 52 -3.59 17.53 7.03
CA MET A 52 -2.30 17.66 6.34
C MET A 52 -1.13 17.80 7.30
N ASP A 53 -1.33 18.29 8.52
CA ASP A 53 -0.26 18.37 9.52
C ASP A 53 0.13 16.97 10.01
N GLU A 54 -0.86 16.14 10.38
CA GLU A 54 -0.67 14.74 10.79
C GLU A 54 -0.04 13.90 9.66
N ILE A 55 -0.52 14.09 8.42
CA ILE A 55 0.02 13.41 7.24
C ILE A 55 1.47 13.82 6.97
N THR A 56 1.77 15.11 7.09
CA THR A 56 3.13 15.64 6.89
C THR A 56 4.09 15.09 7.94
N GLU A 57 3.67 15.06 9.20
CA GLU A 57 4.46 14.47 10.29
C GLU A 57 4.74 12.99 10.03
N TYR A 58 3.72 12.20 9.71
CA TYR A 58 3.86 10.79 9.37
C TYR A 58 4.81 10.57 8.19
N ILE A 59 4.61 11.28 7.08
CA ILE A 59 5.47 11.15 5.89
C ILE A 59 6.91 11.55 6.23
N ASN A 60 7.13 12.65 6.94
CA ASN A 60 8.48 13.07 7.32
C ASN A 60 9.19 12.03 8.20
N GLU A 61 8.47 11.42 9.14
CA GLU A 61 9.01 10.33 9.96
C GLU A 61 9.43 9.14 9.09
N GLN A 62 8.57 8.67 8.17
CA GLN A 62 8.88 7.54 7.29
C GLN A 62 10.08 7.80 6.38
N TYR A 63 10.29 9.04 5.97
CA TYR A 63 11.37 9.44 5.07
C TYR A 63 12.61 10.00 5.80
N THR A 64 12.68 9.88 7.13
CA THR A 64 13.84 10.39 7.91
C THR A 64 15.14 9.62 7.62
N THR A 65 15.07 8.31 7.41
CA THR A 65 16.27 7.47 7.18
C THR A 65 16.33 7.03 5.71
N VAL A 66 17.35 7.49 4.99
CA VAL A 66 17.59 7.07 3.60
C VAL A 66 18.07 5.62 3.58
N PRO A 67 17.38 4.70 2.87
CA PRO A 67 17.83 3.33 2.78
C PRO A 67 19.12 3.22 1.95
N PRO A 68 19.98 2.22 2.19
CA PRO A 68 21.32 2.12 1.57
C PRO A 68 21.31 1.96 0.05
N TYR A 69 20.14 1.65 -0.54
CA TYR A 69 19.94 1.46 -1.97
C TYR A 69 19.28 2.67 -2.67
N LYS A 70 19.18 3.82 -1.99
CA LYS A 70 18.64 5.08 -2.53
C LYS A 70 19.60 6.24 -2.29
N THR A 71 19.60 7.22 -3.20
CA THR A 71 20.21 8.52 -2.91
C THR A 71 19.28 9.35 -2.02
N ALA A 72 19.84 10.34 -1.31
CA ALA A 72 19.04 11.27 -0.51
C ALA A 72 18.04 12.05 -1.38
N GLU A 73 18.43 12.40 -2.61
CA GLU A 73 17.57 13.08 -3.58
C GLU A 73 16.40 12.20 -4.05
N GLU A 74 16.67 10.94 -4.43
CA GLU A 74 15.60 10.00 -4.83
C GLU A 74 14.61 9.76 -3.70
N TRP A 75 15.10 9.67 -2.46
CA TRP A 75 14.30 9.49 -1.27
C TRP A 75 13.40 10.70 -1.00
N GLU A 76 13.96 11.90 -1.16
CA GLU A 76 13.23 13.14 -0.99
C GLU A 76 12.19 13.37 -2.10
N ILE A 77 12.49 13.00 -3.35
CA ILE A 77 11.53 13.03 -4.45
C ILE A 77 10.33 12.11 -4.16
N GLU A 78 10.59 10.89 -3.64
CA GLU A 78 9.52 9.95 -3.27
C GLU A 78 8.62 10.54 -2.16
N ARG A 79 9.22 11.18 -1.16
CA ARG A 79 8.52 11.92 -0.09
C ARG A 79 7.63 13.03 -0.65
N VAL A 80 8.18 13.87 -1.52
CA VAL A 80 7.48 14.98 -2.20
C VAL A 80 6.30 14.48 -3.02
N ILE A 81 6.47 13.37 -3.78
CA ILE A 81 5.38 12.77 -4.55
C ILE A 81 4.19 12.44 -3.66
N LEU A 82 4.42 11.76 -2.53
CA LEU A 82 3.36 11.39 -1.61
C LEU A 82 2.66 12.63 -1.03
N LEU A 83 3.44 13.59 -0.52
CA LEU A 83 2.92 14.78 0.14
C LEU A 83 2.01 15.58 -0.81
N TYR A 84 2.51 15.91 -2.00
CA TYR A 84 1.78 16.76 -2.95
C TYR A 84 0.65 16.03 -3.67
N CYS A 85 0.81 14.73 -3.98
CA CYS A 85 -0.33 13.96 -4.50
C CYS A 85 -1.42 13.81 -3.45
N PHE A 86 -1.09 13.64 -2.16
CA PHE A 86 -2.12 13.55 -1.12
C PHE A 86 -2.82 14.89 -0.87
N SER A 87 -2.07 16.00 -0.88
CA SER A 87 -2.66 17.35 -0.86
C SER A 87 -3.65 17.56 -2.02
N GLY A 88 -3.26 17.17 -3.24
CA GLY A 88 -4.11 17.23 -4.41
C GLY A 88 -5.32 16.30 -4.34
N TYR A 89 -5.16 15.10 -3.79
CA TYR A 89 -6.27 14.17 -3.52
C TYR A 89 -7.28 14.79 -2.57
N ASN A 90 -6.79 15.37 -1.47
CA ASN A 90 -7.64 16.00 -0.47
C ASN A 90 -8.45 17.14 -1.07
N TRP A 91 -7.75 18.07 -1.73
CA TRP A 91 -8.39 19.17 -2.44
C TRP A 91 -9.44 18.67 -3.43
N TYR A 92 -9.12 17.70 -4.30
CA TYR A 92 -10.02 17.27 -5.36
C TYR A 92 -11.31 16.64 -4.82
N TYR A 93 -11.22 15.74 -3.84
CA TYR A 93 -12.40 15.05 -3.31
C TYR A 93 -13.19 15.87 -2.29
N ASP A 94 -12.58 16.85 -1.61
CA ASP A 94 -13.31 17.75 -0.70
C ASP A 94 -14.26 18.70 -1.46
N GLN A 95 -14.00 18.95 -2.75
CA GLN A 95 -14.89 19.75 -3.61
C GLN A 95 -16.07 18.96 -4.18
N GLN A 96 -16.14 17.63 -3.99
CA GLN A 96 -17.20 16.80 -4.58
C GLN A 96 -18.46 16.78 -3.70
N PRO A 97 -19.67 16.82 -4.30
CA PRO A 97 -20.94 16.82 -3.55
C PRO A 97 -21.24 15.46 -2.90
N ASP A 98 -20.81 14.37 -3.52
CA ASP A 98 -21.09 12.99 -3.07
C ASP A 98 -20.06 12.56 -2.01
N GLN A 99 -20.11 13.21 -0.85
CA GLN A 99 -19.21 12.89 0.25
C GLN A 99 -19.67 11.63 0.97
N TYR A 100 -18.76 10.66 1.05
CA TYR A 100 -18.97 9.48 1.86
C TYR A 100 -18.48 9.74 3.29
N THR A 101 -19.30 9.35 4.26
CA THR A 101 -18.89 9.33 5.67
C THR A 101 -18.08 8.08 5.96
N ILE A 102 -16.90 8.24 6.56
CA ILE A 102 -16.09 7.10 7.00
C ILE A 102 -16.75 6.48 8.25
N VAL A 103 -17.11 5.20 8.17
CA VAL A 103 -17.78 4.46 9.25
C VAL A 103 -16.79 3.61 10.04
N ALA A 104 -15.86 2.97 9.34
CA ALA A 104 -14.83 2.14 9.94
C ALA A 104 -13.55 2.19 9.09
N ILE A 105 -12.39 2.05 9.73
CA ILE A 105 -11.06 2.11 9.10
C ILE A 105 -10.29 0.84 9.50
N GLU A 106 -9.60 0.24 8.54
CA GLU A 106 -8.58 -0.81 8.74
C GLU A 106 -9.09 -2.04 9.51
N ILE A 107 -10.25 -2.55 9.09
CA ILE A 107 -10.93 -3.65 9.75
C ILE A 107 -10.28 -4.98 9.38
N GLU A 108 -9.50 -5.53 10.31
CA GLU A 108 -8.95 -6.87 10.19
C GLU A 108 -10.05 -7.93 10.28
N PHE A 109 -9.93 -8.99 9.50
CA PHE A 109 -10.83 -10.12 9.59
C PHE A 109 -10.07 -11.45 9.49
N GLU A 110 -10.62 -12.43 10.20
CA GLU A 110 -10.20 -13.82 10.15
C GLU A 110 -11.48 -14.67 10.12
N MET A 111 -11.91 -15.05 8.91
CA MET A 111 -13.17 -15.77 8.71
C MET A 111 -12.94 -17.21 8.22
N PRO A 112 -13.77 -18.17 8.65
CA PRO A 112 -13.73 -19.54 8.12
C PRO A 112 -14.03 -19.59 6.62
N LEU A 113 -13.54 -20.65 5.98
CA LEU A 113 -13.97 -21.04 4.64
C LEU A 113 -15.10 -22.07 4.76
N TYR A 114 -16.16 -21.93 3.95
CA TYR A 114 -17.29 -22.86 3.93
C TYR A 114 -17.34 -23.67 2.62
N ASP A 115 -17.87 -24.89 2.66
CA ASP A 115 -18.24 -25.63 1.45
C ASP A 115 -19.61 -25.21 0.90
N ALA A 116 -20.08 -25.91 -0.14
CA ALA A 116 -21.37 -25.64 -0.77
C ALA A 116 -22.58 -25.97 0.14
N ASP A 117 -22.39 -26.85 1.13
CA ASP A 117 -23.41 -27.24 2.09
C ASP A 117 -23.40 -26.34 3.35
N GLY A 118 -22.45 -25.39 3.42
CA GLY A 118 -22.29 -24.47 4.55
C GLY A 118 -21.46 -25.02 5.70
N ASN A 119 -20.76 -26.16 5.53
CA ASN A 119 -19.87 -26.68 6.56
C ASN A 119 -18.53 -25.95 6.53
N GLU A 120 -17.99 -25.66 7.71
CA GLU A 120 -16.66 -25.07 7.85
C GLU A 120 -15.57 -26.05 7.41
N ILE A 121 -14.70 -25.60 6.51
CA ILE A 121 -13.53 -26.32 6.07
C ILE A 121 -12.37 -26.10 7.05
N LYS A 122 -11.95 -27.19 7.71
CA LYS A 122 -10.83 -27.15 8.65
C LYS A 122 -9.47 -27.00 7.95
N GLY A 123 -8.53 -26.37 8.66
CA GLY A 123 -7.13 -26.21 8.23
C GLY A 123 -6.87 -25.01 7.33
N VAL A 124 -7.89 -24.18 7.09
CA VAL A 124 -7.82 -22.96 6.28
C VAL A 124 -8.61 -21.83 6.94
N THR A 125 -8.13 -20.61 6.73
CA THR A 125 -8.81 -19.41 7.17
C THR A 125 -8.63 -18.31 6.14
N VAL A 126 -9.70 -17.56 5.84
CA VAL A 126 -9.64 -16.39 4.95
C VAL A 126 -9.33 -15.16 5.80
N VAL A 127 -8.31 -14.41 5.41
CA VAL A 127 -7.75 -13.32 6.21
C VAL A 127 -7.48 -12.10 5.35
N GLY A 128 -7.58 -10.93 5.97
CA GLY A 128 -7.27 -9.68 5.32
C GLY A 128 -7.60 -8.49 6.20
N LYS A 129 -7.56 -7.32 5.57
CA LYS A 129 -7.82 -6.04 6.21
C LYS A 129 -8.57 -5.17 5.23
N ILE A 130 -9.77 -4.75 5.61
CA ILE A 130 -10.61 -3.86 4.81
C ILE A 130 -10.13 -2.44 5.07
N ASP A 131 -9.66 -1.73 4.04
CA ASP A 131 -9.12 -0.38 4.18
C ASP A 131 -10.14 0.55 4.86
N GLN A 132 -11.36 0.66 4.30
CA GLN A 132 -12.44 1.45 4.90
C GLN A 132 -13.84 0.83 4.65
N ILE A 133 -14.76 1.09 5.57
CA ILE A 133 -16.20 1.02 5.31
C ILE A 133 -16.73 2.44 5.32
N VAL A 134 -17.44 2.82 4.26
CA VAL A 134 -17.98 4.18 4.12
C VAL A 134 -19.48 4.14 3.81
N GLN A 135 -20.17 5.24 4.10
CA GLN A 135 -21.61 5.41 3.91
C GLN A 135 -21.90 6.61 3.01
N ASP A 136 -22.78 6.45 2.02
CA ASP A 136 -23.27 7.57 1.21
C ASP A 136 -24.39 8.36 1.93
N GLU A 137 -24.84 9.47 1.34
CA GLU A 137 -25.92 10.31 1.90
C GLU A 137 -27.26 9.59 2.07
N TYR A 138 -27.48 8.48 1.34
CA TYR A 138 -28.68 7.66 1.40
C TYR A 138 -28.59 6.52 2.42
N GLY A 139 -27.46 6.42 3.14
CA GLY A 139 -27.21 5.40 4.13
C GLY A 139 -26.72 4.06 3.56
N ASN A 140 -26.41 3.96 2.27
CA ASN A 140 -25.84 2.75 1.68
C ASN A 140 -24.38 2.60 2.09
N LEU A 141 -23.99 1.37 2.43
CA LEU A 141 -22.63 1.04 2.84
C LEU A 141 -21.80 0.48 1.70
N TYR A 142 -20.54 0.89 1.68
CA TYR A 142 -19.52 0.50 0.72
C TYR A 142 -18.29 0.00 1.45
N VAL A 143 -17.67 -1.05 0.92
CA VAL A 143 -16.23 -1.27 1.15
C VAL A 143 -15.51 -0.24 0.31
N ARG A 144 -14.62 0.57 0.88
CA ARG A 144 -13.75 1.45 0.12
C ARG A 144 -12.35 0.87 0.10
N GLU A 145 -11.82 0.69 -1.10
CA GLU A 145 -10.49 0.13 -1.36
C GLU A 145 -9.61 1.21 -1.97
N PHE A 146 -8.41 1.40 -1.45
CA PHE A 146 -7.43 2.26 -2.09
C PHE A 146 -6.45 1.44 -2.93
N LYS A 147 -6.03 2.01 -4.05
CA LYS A 147 -4.99 1.45 -4.90
C LYS A 147 -4.07 2.53 -5.39
N SER A 148 -2.83 2.13 -5.59
CA SER A 148 -1.87 2.91 -6.34
C SER A 148 -1.45 2.13 -7.58
N THR A 149 -1.30 2.82 -8.72
CA THR A 149 -0.92 2.18 -9.99
C THR A 149 -0.05 3.09 -10.84
N SER A 150 0.86 2.51 -11.61
CA SER A 150 1.56 3.22 -12.71
C SER A 150 1.01 2.81 -14.09
N LEU A 151 -0.02 1.97 -14.11
CA LEU A 151 -0.75 1.60 -15.32
C LEU A 151 -1.68 2.74 -15.72
N THR A 152 -1.84 2.92 -17.03
CA THR A 152 -2.90 3.79 -17.53
C THR A 152 -4.25 3.24 -17.07
N ILE A 153 -5.08 4.11 -16.51
CA ILE A 153 -6.42 3.75 -16.09
C ILE A 153 -7.37 3.96 -17.28
N ASN A 154 -7.89 2.86 -17.82
CA ASN A 154 -8.78 2.80 -18.97
C ASN A 154 -9.86 1.72 -18.73
N ASP A 155 -10.72 1.47 -19.70
CA ASP A 155 -11.79 0.47 -19.57
C ASP A 155 -11.24 -0.94 -19.25
N GLU A 156 -10.14 -1.34 -19.89
CA GLU A 156 -9.48 -2.64 -19.62
C GLU A 156 -9.01 -2.76 -18.16
N TYR A 157 -8.43 -1.69 -17.60
CA TYR A 157 -8.04 -1.64 -16.19
C TYR A 157 -9.25 -1.91 -15.28
N TRP A 158 -10.39 -1.28 -15.58
CA TRP A 158 -11.60 -1.43 -14.80
C TRP A 158 -12.28 -2.79 -14.99
N ASP A 159 -12.28 -3.31 -16.21
CA ASP A 159 -12.89 -4.60 -16.54
C ASP A 159 -12.19 -5.75 -15.82
N HIS A 160 -10.87 -5.63 -15.62
CA HIS A 160 -10.09 -6.59 -14.84
C HIS A 160 -10.59 -6.72 -13.39
N LEU A 161 -11.13 -5.65 -12.79
CA LEU A 161 -11.64 -5.67 -11.42
C LEU A 161 -12.85 -6.59 -11.25
N ASN A 162 -13.50 -7.02 -12.33
CA ASN A 162 -14.55 -8.04 -12.26
C ASN A 162 -14.01 -9.42 -11.83
N LEU A 163 -12.72 -9.65 -12.03
CA LEU A 163 -12.03 -10.90 -11.71
C LEU A 163 -11.10 -10.77 -10.50
N ASP A 164 -10.97 -9.56 -9.94
CA ASP A 164 -10.12 -9.30 -8.78
C ASP A 164 -10.70 -10.00 -7.53
N PRO A 165 -9.97 -11.00 -6.96
CA PRO A 165 -10.44 -11.73 -5.79
C PRO A 165 -10.52 -10.83 -4.55
N GLN A 166 -9.73 -9.76 -4.45
CA GLN A 166 -9.71 -8.88 -3.28
C GLN A 166 -11.05 -8.19 -3.07
N VAL A 167 -11.61 -7.61 -4.14
CA VAL A 167 -12.92 -6.94 -4.15
C VAL A 167 -13.99 -7.89 -3.60
N SER A 168 -13.99 -9.14 -4.07
CA SER A 168 -14.97 -10.15 -3.64
C SER A 168 -14.74 -10.60 -2.19
N ILE A 169 -13.48 -10.83 -1.78
CA ILE A 169 -13.15 -11.19 -0.39
C ILE A 169 -13.63 -10.12 0.58
N TYR A 170 -13.43 -8.83 0.28
CA TYR A 170 -13.76 -7.77 1.22
C TYR A 170 -15.26 -7.57 1.36
N VAL A 171 -16.03 -7.69 0.27
CA VAL A 171 -17.50 -7.73 0.34
C VAL A 171 -17.98 -8.91 1.17
N GLN A 172 -17.39 -10.10 0.98
CA GLN A 172 -17.74 -11.28 1.75
C GLN A 172 -17.43 -11.10 3.24
N ALA A 173 -16.21 -10.64 3.54
CA ALA A 173 -15.72 -10.41 4.89
C ALA A 173 -16.56 -9.37 5.62
N ALA A 174 -16.86 -8.23 4.99
CA ALA A 174 -17.71 -7.19 5.57
C ALA A 174 -19.09 -7.72 5.99
N ASN A 175 -19.71 -8.55 5.13
CA ASN A 175 -20.99 -9.17 5.47
C ASN A 175 -20.86 -10.24 6.54
N TRP A 176 -19.77 -11.02 6.55
CA TRP A 176 -19.51 -12.01 7.59
C TRP A 176 -19.32 -11.33 8.96
N LEU A 177 -18.50 -10.27 9.03
CA LEU A 177 -18.31 -9.47 10.24
C LEU A 177 -19.64 -8.87 10.71
N ARG A 178 -20.45 -8.34 9.78
CA ARG A 178 -21.80 -7.81 10.07
C ARG A 178 -22.70 -8.85 10.74
N VAL A 179 -22.84 -10.04 10.14
CA VAL A 179 -23.77 -11.07 10.67
C VAL A 179 -23.32 -11.65 12.00
N ASN A 180 -22.02 -11.63 12.28
CA ASN A 180 -21.44 -12.06 13.54
C ASN A 180 -21.35 -10.94 14.59
N GLY A 181 -21.91 -9.75 14.31
CA GLY A 181 -21.94 -8.63 15.26
C GLY A 181 -20.59 -7.94 15.49
N MET A 182 -19.57 -8.27 14.70
CA MET A 182 -18.21 -7.74 14.85
C MET A 182 -18.06 -6.28 14.36
N LEU A 183 -19.09 -5.74 13.68
CA LEU A 183 -19.14 -4.34 13.29
C LEU A 183 -20.11 -3.51 14.15
N GLY A 184 -20.59 -4.08 15.27
CA GLY A 184 -21.62 -3.45 16.11
C GLY A 184 -21.17 -2.11 16.71
N GLU A 185 -19.89 -1.96 17.03
CA GLU A 185 -19.32 -0.69 17.54
C GLU A 185 -19.38 0.45 16.52
N TYR A 186 -19.43 0.11 15.23
CA TYR A 186 -19.57 1.07 14.12
C TYR A 186 -21.03 1.29 13.72
N GLY A 187 -22.00 0.79 14.49
CA GLY A 187 -23.43 0.89 14.16
C GLY A 187 -23.88 -0.03 13.02
N ILE A 188 -23.05 -0.98 12.60
CA ILE A 188 -23.36 -1.93 11.52
C ILE A 188 -23.73 -3.28 12.14
N GLY A 189 -24.99 -3.70 11.98
CA GLY A 189 -25.50 -4.95 12.55
C GLY A 189 -26.37 -5.77 11.61
N ASN A 190 -27.05 -6.77 12.18
CA ASN A 190 -27.86 -7.73 11.41
C ASN A 190 -29.03 -7.08 10.65
N ARG A 191 -29.52 -5.92 11.12
CA ARG A 191 -30.59 -5.15 10.48
C ARG A 191 -30.09 -4.17 9.41
N THR A 192 -28.80 -3.87 9.40
CA THR A 192 -28.18 -3.03 8.37
C THR A 192 -28.21 -3.77 7.04
N PRO A 193 -28.53 -3.10 5.91
CA PRO A 193 -28.50 -3.73 4.58
C PRO A 193 -27.17 -4.43 4.29
N MET A 194 -27.21 -5.46 3.45
CA MET A 194 -25.99 -6.13 3.00
C MET A 194 -25.08 -5.16 2.26
N ILE A 195 -23.80 -5.19 2.60
CA ILE A 195 -22.77 -4.42 1.91
C ILE A 195 -22.50 -5.14 0.59
N ARG A 196 -22.86 -4.55 -0.55
CA ARG A 196 -22.67 -5.16 -1.89
C ARG A 196 -21.79 -4.35 -2.81
N ARG A 197 -21.54 -3.10 -2.43
CA ARG A 197 -20.83 -2.13 -3.25
C ARG A 197 -19.40 -1.97 -2.75
N VAL A 198 -18.51 -1.75 -3.70
CA VAL A 198 -17.12 -1.39 -3.46
C VAL A 198 -16.85 -0.06 -4.13
N LEU A 199 -16.33 0.89 -3.37
CA LEU A 199 -15.80 2.14 -3.90
C LEU A 199 -14.31 1.96 -4.13
N TYR A 200 -13.92 1.77 -5.40
CA TYR A 200 -12.53 1.49 -5.76
C TYR A 200 -11.82 2.79 -6.11
N ASN A 201 -10.93 3.24 -5.24
CA ASN A 201 -10.18 4.49 -5.35
C ASN A 201 -8.78 4.23 -5.87
N VAL A 202 -8.41 4.87 -6.97
CA VAL A 202 -7.14 4.64 -7.64
C VAL A 202 -6.35 5.93 -7.73
N TRP A 203 -5.16 5.90 -7.14
CA TRP A 203 -4.11 6.88 -7.37
C TRP A 203 -3.18 6.42 -8.49
N HIS A 204 -3.21 7.12 -9.62
CA HIS A 204 -2.26 6.95 -10.71
C HIS A 204 -0.98 7.72 -10.38
N LYS A 205 0.10 6.97 -10.14
CA LYS A 205 1.40 7.51 -9.75
C LYS A 205 1.93 8.43 -10.85
N PRO A 206 2.52 9.59 -10.49
CA PRO A 206 3.12 10.49 -11.47
C PRO A 206 4.17 9.78 -12.32
N LYS A 207 4.14 10.04 -13.63
CA LYS A 207 5.18 9.60 -14.58
C LYS A 207 6.19 10.70 -14.89
N ILE A 208 5.98 11.89 -14.33
CA ILE A 208 6.92 13.00 -14.38
C ILE A 208 7.94 12.87 -13.26
N GLY A 209 9.17 13.28 -13.53
CA GLY A 209 10.22 13.45 -12.52
C GLY A 209 10.86 14.82 -12.63
N PRO A 210 11.82 15.16 -11.76
CA PRO A 210 12.58 16.40 -11.85
C PRO A 210 13.29 16.53 -13.21
N LYS A 211 13.39 17.76 -13.71
CA LYS A 211 14.01 18.07 -15.00
C LYS A 211 14.78 19.38 -14.95
N PHE A 212 15.65 19.59 -15.95
CA PHE A 212 16.14 20.93 -16.24
C PHE A 212 14.99 21.80 -16.74
N ILE A 213 14.75 22.94 -16.09
CA ILE A 213 13.81 23.95 -16.58
C ILE A 213 14.46 24.76 -17.69
N THR A 214 13.64 25.40 -18.52
CA THR A 214 14.17 26.21 -19.63
C THR A 214 15.06 27.35 -19.13
N GLN A 215 15.99 27.83 -19.96
CA GLN A 215 16.84 28.97 -19.59
C GLN A 215 16.03 30.23 -19.26
N LYS A 216 14.89 30.41 -19.96
CA LYS A 216 13.94 31.49 -19.67
C LYS A 216 13.34 31.34 -18.26
N ALA A 217 12.84 30.15 -17.93
CA ALA A 217 12.25 29.87 -16.62
C ALA A 217 13.30 29.94 -15.49
N SER A 218 14.55 29.53 -15.75
CA SER A 218 15.64 29.65 -14.79
C SER A 218 15.94 31.11 -14.46
N LYS A 219 16.03 31.95 -15.49
CA LYS A 219 16.21 33.39 -15.32
C LYS A 219 15.06 34.03 -14.55
N GLU A 220 13.82 33.71 -14.93
CA GLU A 220 12.62 34.21 -14.25
C GLU A 220 12.56 33.79 -12.78
N LEU A 221 12.90 32.54 -12.46
CA LEU A 221 12.98 32.06 -11.08
C LEU A 221 14.02 32.82 -10.27
N VAL A 222 15.22 33.05 -10.82
CA VAL A 222 16.27 33.79 -10.09
C VAL A 222 15.89 35.25 -9.88
N GLU A 223 15.25 35.89 -10.87
CA GLU A 223 14.83 37.29 -10.78
C GLU A 223 13.63 37.51 -9.85
N THR A 224 12.65 36.60 -9.86
CA THR A 224 11.36 36.79 -9.17
C THR A 224 11.23 35.98 -7.89
N GLY A 225 12.02 34.91 -7.75
CA GLY A 225 11.83 33.89 -6.73
C GLY A 225 10.54 33.09 -6.90
N VAL A 226 9.90 33.10 -8.07
CA VAL A 226 8.63 32.42 -8.31
C VAL A 226 8.79 31.30 -9.33
N TYR A 227 8.23 30.13 -9.02
CA TYR A 227 8.13 28.99 -9.93
C TYR A 227 6.83 28.23 -9.68
N CYS A 228 6.06 27.94 -10.74
CA CYS A 228 4.74 27.29 -10.62
C CYS A 228 3.84 27.98 -9.58
N GLU A 229 3.80 29.32 -9.62
CA GLU A 229 3.04 30.19 -8.70
C GLU A 229 3.47 30.11 -7.20
N GLN A 230 4.51 29.35 -6.88
CA GLN A 230 5.06 29.25 -5.53
C GLN A 230 6.32 30.10 -5.38
N LYS A 231 6.51 30.66 -4.19
CA LYS A 231 7.68 31.48 -3.84
C LYS A 231 8.79 30.61 -3.26
N PHE A 232 10.01 30.85 -3.72
CA PHE A 232 11.23 30.19 -3.29
C PHE A 232 12.22 31.23 -2.77
N LYS A 233 12.97 30.86 -1.72
CA LYS A 233 14.07 31.67 -1.24
C LYS A 233 15.29 31.44 -2.13
N ILE A 234 15.63 32.44 -2.94
CA ILE A 234 16.80 32.42 -3.81
C ILE A 234 17.95 33.16 -3.14
N ILE A 235 19.11 32.53 -3.06
CA ILE A 235 20.37 33.17 -2.69
C ILE A 235 21.30 33.03 -3.89
N ASP A 236 21.57 34.16 -4.56
CA ASP A 236 22.43 34.23 -5.73
C ASP A 236 23.84 34.72 -5.33
N GLY A 237 24.86 34.03 -5.82
CA GLY A 237 26.25 34.21 -5.41
C GLY A 237 27.20 33.42 -6.33
N LEU A 238 28.25 32.82 -5.76
CA LEU A 238 29.10 31.87 -6.50
C LEU A 238 28.32 30.61 -6.90
N GLU A 239 27.32 30.26 -6.09
CA GLU A 239 26.37 29.17 -6.32
C GLU A 239 24.96 29.71 -6.11
N ILE A 240 23.98 29.13 -6.80
CA ILE A 240 22.56 29.46 -6.62
C ILE A 240 22.00 28.50 -5.59
N PHE A 241 21.39 29.03 -4.53
CA PHE A 241 20.65 28.22 -3.54
C PHE A 241 19.15 28.48 -3.67
N ILE A 242 18.37 27.40 -3.66
CA ILE A 242 16.91 27.40 -3.72
C ILE A 242 16.41 26.72 -2.45
N ASN A 243 15.76 27.47 -1.55
CA ASN A 243 15.36 26.98 -0.23
C ASN A 243 16.53 26.36 0.58
N ASN A 244 17.72 26.95 0.45
CA ASN A 244 18.98 26.47 1.04
C ASN A 244 19.53 25.16 0.44
N VAL A 245 18.98 24.68 -0.69
CA VAL A 245 19.55 23.58 -1.47
C VAL A 245 20.37 24.15 -2.62
N THR A 246 21.62 23.72 -2.77
CA THR A 246 22.47 24.11 -3.91
C THR A 246 21.85 23.60 -5.20
N ALA A 247 21.54 24.51 -6.13
CA ALA A 247 20.96 24.15 -7.42
C ALA A 247 22.02 23.55 -8.35
N ILE A 248 21.64 22.51 -9.08
CA ILE A 248 22.45 21.98 -10.19
C ILE A 248 22.18 22.85 -11.42
N ILE A 249 23.23 23.36 -12.04
CA ILE A 249 23.14 24.30 -13.15
C ILE A 249 23.83 23.73 -14.39
N GLU A 250 23.17 23.81 -15.53
CA GLU A 250 23.75 23.52 -16.85
C GLU A 250 23.98 24.83 -17.63
N PRO A 251 25.23 25.20 -17.98
CA PRO A 251 25.51 26.38 -18.77
C PRO A 251 24.90 26.32 -20.18
N GLY A 252 24.37 27.44 -20.65
CA GLY A 252 23.81 27.59 -21.98
C GLY A 252 24.86 27.90 -23.06
N LYS A 253 24.44 27.82 -24.33
CA LYS A 253 25.27 28.18 -25.49
C LYS A 253 25.66 29.67 -25.53
N LYS A 254 24.83 30.54 -24.96
CA LYS A 254 25.10 31.98 -24.89
C LYS A 254 25.68 32.27 -23.51
N GLU A 255 26.73 33.08 -23.49
CA GLU A 255 27.34 33.52 -22.24
C GLU A 255 26.28 34.19 -21.34
N GLY A 256 26.26 33.80 -20.07
CA GLY A 256 25.29 34.28 -19.09
C GLY A 256 23.90 33.60 -19.13
N THR A 257 23.67 32.59 -19.98
CA THR A 257 22.45 31.76 -19.89
C THR A 257 22.73 30.42 -19.25
N PHE A 258 21.75 29.89 -18.52
CA PHE A 258 21.86 28.62 -17.81
C PHE A 258 20.50 27.99 -17.59
N ALA A 259 20.47 26.67 -17.38
CA ALA A 259 19.30 25.91 -16.99
C ALA A 259 19.48 25.35 -15.57
N ILE A 260 18.47 25.51 -14.72
CA ILE A 260 18.44 24.94 -13.37
C ILE A 260 17.78 23.56 -13.41
N TYR A 261 18.39 22.55 -12.80
CA TYR A 261 17.72 21.29 -12.49
C TYR A 261 16.77 21.52 -11.30
N GLU A 262 15.52 21.09 -11.41
CA GLU A 262 14.54 21.20 -10.33
C GLU A 262 15.05 20.56 -9.04
N THR A 263 15.02 21.32 -7.95
CA THR A 263 15.13 20.74 -6.59
C THR A 263 13.85 19.97 -6.27
N PRO A 264 13.85 19.10 -5.23
CA PRO A 264 12.63 18.39 -4.82
C PRO A 264 11.44 19.32 -4.54
N ASP A 265 11.65 20.47 -3.89
CA ASP A 265 10.58 21.46 -3.65
C ASP A 265 10.03 22.05 -4.96
N MET A 266 10.90 22.39 -5.91
CA MET A 266 10.49 22.88 -7.23
C MET A 266 9.68 21.81 -7.98
N PHE A 267 10.15 20.56 -7.94
CA PHE A 267 9.43 19.44 -8.53
C PHE A 267 8.06 19.25 -7.87
N GLY A 268 7.97 19.36 -6.54
CA GLY A 268 6.72 19.32 -5.78
C GLY A 268 5.74 20.40 -6.21
N ALA A 269 6.19 21.64 -6.37
CA ALA A 269 5.37 22.74 -6.87
C ALA A 269 4.81 22.46 -8.27
N ARG A 270 5.66 21.98 -9.19
CA ARG A 270 5.22 21.61 -10.55
C ARG A 270 4.27 20.41 -10.55
N LEU A 271 4.53 19.41 -9.70
CA LEU A 271 3.66 18.25 -9.56
C LEU A 271 2.28 18.67 -9.04
N LEU A 272 2.22 19.52 -8.02
CA LEU A 272 0.94 20.02 -7.50
C LEU A 272 0.15 20.78 -8.55
N GLN A 273 0.82 21.67 -9.30
CA GLN A 273 0.19 22.37 -10.42
C GLN A 273 -0.42 21.38 -11.42
N ASP A 274 0.34 20.35 -11.83
CA ASP A 274 -0.15 19.36 -12.79
C ASP A 274 -1.31 18.52 -12.24
N VAL A 275 -1.30 18.21 -10.95
CA VAL A 275 -2.40 17.51 -10.25
C VAL A 275 -3.66 18.39 -10.20
N VAL A 276 -3.52 19.68 -9.92
CA VAL A 276 -4.65 20.64 -9.89
C VAL A 276 -5.23 20.88 -11.28
N GLU A 277 -4.38 20.95 -12.30
CA GLU A 277 -4.81 21.14 -13.69
C GLU A 277 -5.50 19.90 -14.26
N ARG A 278 -5.15 18.69 -13.78
CA ARG A 278 -5.62 17.41 -14.34
C ARG A 278 -5.92 16.36 -13.26
N PRO A 279 -6.77 16.63 -12.26
CA PRO A 279 -6.94 15.75 -11.11
C PRO A 279 -7.45 14.34 -11.50
N GLU A 280 -8.33 14.24 -12.50
CA GLU A 280 -8.87 12.96 -13.00
C GLU A 280 -7.83 12.05 -13.67
N PHE A 281 -6.67 12.61 -14.08
CA PHE A 281 -5.55 11.80 -14.54
C PHE A 281 -4.88 11.06 -13.38
N TYR A 282 -4.88 11.67 -12.18
CA TYR A 282 -4.22 11.17 -10.98
C TYR A 282 -5.16 10.39 -10.07
N PHE A 283 -6.43 10.78 -10.00
CA PHE A 283 -7.39 10.22 -9.06
C PHE A 283 -8.63 9.80 -9.82
N GLN A 284 -8.93 8.51 -9.75
CA GLN A 284 -10.15 7.96 -10.32
C GLN A 284 -10.84 7.07 -9.30
N GLN A 285 -12.16 7.13 -9.31
CA GLN A 285 -13.02 6.37 -8.42
C GLN A 285 -14.06 5.63 -9.26
N LYS A 286 -14.25 4.34 -8.99
CA LYS A 286 -15.29 3.54 -9.65
C LYS A 286 -16.08 2.74 -8.62
N GLU A 287 -17.39 2.84 -8.70
CA GLU A 287 -18.28 1.94 -7.96
C GLU A 287 -18.36 0.58 -8.66
N LEU A 288 -18.15 -0.47 -7.89
CA LEU A 288 -18.32 -1.85 -8.28
C LEU A 288 -19.43 -2.48 -7.43
N CYS A 289 -20.13 -3.46 -7.97
CA CYS A 289 -21.14 -4.21 -7.24
C CYS A 289 -20.90 -5.71 -7.40
N ARG A 290 -21.08 -6.47 -6.31
CA ARG A 290 -21.09 -7.93 -6.33
C ARG A 290 -22.50 -8.46 -6.13
N THR A 291 -22.98 -9.22 -7.10
CA THR A 291 -24.28 -9.89 -6.99
C THR A 291 -24.19 -11.13 -6.09
N PRO A 292 -25.29 -11.58 -5.48
CA PRO A 292 -25.31 -12.83 -4.71
C PRO A 292 -24.76 -14.03 -5.49
N GLU A 293 -25.07 -14.13 -6.78
CA GLU A 293 -24.62 -15.23 -7.66
C GLU A 293 -23.10 -15.19 -7.86
N GLN A 294 -22.53 -13.99 -8.04
CA GLN A 294 -21.07 -13.81 -8.11
C GLN A 294 -20.40 -14.22 -6.80
N MET A 295 -21.00 -13.92 -5.65
CA MET A 295 -20.47 -14.30 -4.34
C MET A 295 -20.48 -15.82 -4.14
N VAL A 296 -21.55 -16.51 -4.56
CA VAL A 296 -21.60 -17.99 -4.53
C VAL A 296 -20.53 -18.59 -5.43
N LYS A 297 -20.37 -18.09 -6.66
CA LYS A 297 -19.33 -18.54 -7.59
C LYS A 297 -17.93 -18.33 -7.01
N PHE A 298 -17.70 -17.17 -6.39
CA PHE A 298 -16.41 -16.84 -5.78
C PHE A 298 -16.09 -17.74 -4.59
N GLN A 299 -17.08 -18.09 -3.76
CA GLN A 299 -16.89 -19.05 -2.67
C GLN A 299 -16.43 -20.42 -3.18
N ALA A 300 -17.04 -20.92 -4.27
CA ALA A 300 -16.61 -22.16 -4.92
C ALA A 300 -15.17 -22.04 -5.48
N GLU A 301 -14.81 -20.87 -6.02
CA GLU A 301 -13.45 -20.60 -6.48
C GLU A 301 -12.43 -20.65 -5.34
N LEU A 302 -12.72 -20.04 -4.18
CA LEU A 302 -11.86 -20.12 -3.00
C LEU A 302 -11.64 -21.56 -2.52
N LEU A 303 -12.69 -22.38 -2.54
CA LEU A 303 -12.61 -23.80 -2.18
C LEU A 303 -11.70 -24.57 -3.15
N ASN A 304 -11.83 -24.31 -4.45
CA ASN A 304 -10.97 -24.91 -5.47
C ASN A 304 -9.50 -24.51 -5.27
N ILE A 305 -9.24 -23.21 -5.06
CA ILE A 305 -7.89 -22.70 -4.79
C ILE A 305 -7.29 -23.36 -3.54
N TYR A 306 -8.04 -23.40 -2.42
CA TYR A 306 -7.59 -24.08 -1.20
C TYR A 306 -7.25 -25.55 -1.45
N THR A 307 -8.14 -26.28 -2.13
CA THR A 307 -7.96 -27.71 -2.40
C THR A 307 -6.67 -27.95 -3.19
N MET A 308 -6.39 -27.11 -4.18
CA MET A 308 -5.17 -27.18 -4.97
C MET A 308 -3.92 -26.81 -4.16
N MET A 309 -3.96 -25.74 -3.37
CA MET A 309 -2.85 -25.36 -2.48
C MET A 309 -2.53 -26.47 -1.47
N LYS A 310 -3.57 -27.07 -0.86
CA LYS A 310 -3.42 -28.17 0.09
C LYS A 310 -2.83 -29.41 -0.57
N TYR A 311 -3.28 -29.74 -1.79
CA TYR A 311 -2.72 -30.85 -2.55
C TYR A 311 -1.24 -30.62 -2.86
N GLN A 312 -0.85 -29.42 -3.29
CA GLN A 312 0.55 -29.08 -3.55
C GLN A 312 1.41 -29.13 -2.29
N LEU A 313 0.93 -28.59 -1.16
CA LEU A 313 1.62 -28.69 0.14
C LEU A 313 1.84 -30.14 0.56
N LYS A 314 0.83 -31.00 0.40
CA LYS A 314 0.93 -32.40 0.80
C LYS A 314 1.93 -33.21 -0.03
N ASN A 315 2.07 -32.87 -1.31
CA ASN A 315 2.86 -33.64 -2.27
C ASN A 315 4.16 -32.94 -2.70
N GLU A 316 4.46 -31.76 -2.13
CA GLU A 316 5.63 -30.94 -2.45
C GLU A 316 5.77 -30.61 -3.96
N LEU A 317 4.63 -30.32 -4.61
CA LEU A 317 4.57 -30.09 -6.06
C LEU A 317 4.56 -28.60 -6.39
N TRP A 318 5.75 -28.05 -6.65
CA TRP A 318 5.98 -26.61 -6.85
C TRP A 318 6.43 -26.31 -8.28
N TYR A 319 5.47 -26.05 -9.17
CA TYR A 319 5.80 -25.65 -10.54
C TYR A 319 6.03 -24.13 -10.65
N THR A 320 6.89 -23.77 -11.60
CA THR A 320 7.13 -22.38 -12.02
C THR A 320 6.19 -22.00 -13.18
N ASN A 321 5.99 -20.69 -13.38
CA ASN A 321 5.20 -20.16 -14.49
C ASN A 321 6.03 -19.12 -15.26
N ASP A 322 6.64 -19.56 -16.35
CA ASP A 322 7.56 -18.77 -17.18
C ASP A 322 6.91 -17.53 -17.79
N LYS A 323 5.62 -17.61 -18.15
CA LYS A 323 4.84 -16.45 -18.63
C LYS A 323 4.77 -15.35 -17.58
N GLN A 324 4.60 -15.73 -16.31
CA GLN A 324 4.57 -14.77 -15.20
C GLN A 324 5.96 -14.29 -14.81
N CYS A 325 7.01 -15.09 -15.02
CA CYS A 325 8.40 -14.65 -14.81
C CYS A 325 8.79 -13.47 -15.72
N ASN A 326 8.21 -13.39 -16.92
CA ASN A 326 8.48 -12.34 -17.91
C ASN A 326 7.37 -11.27 -17.98
N ALA A 327 6.39 -11.30 -17.07
CA ALA A 327 5.38 -10.27 -16.97
C ALA A 327 5.98 -8.92 -16.56
N ARG A 328 5.24 -7.83 -16.79
CA ARG A 328 5.65 -6.45 -16.47
C ARG A 328 6.10 -6.30 -15.01
N PHE A 329 5.37 -6.90 -14.09
CA PHE A 329 5.72 -6.95 -12.67
C PHE A 329 6.49 -8.25 -12.40
N ARG A 330 7.81 -8.19 -12.60
CA ARG A 330 8.70 -9.35 -12.46
C ARG A 330 8.60 -9.94 -11.05
N CYS A 331 8.56 -11.27 -10.98
CA CYS A 331 8.60 -12.00 -9.72
C CYS A 331 9.90 -11.69 -8.97
N GLU A 332 9.80 -11.36 -7.68
CA GLU A 332 10.98 -11.06 -6.83
C GLU A 332 11.91 -12.27 -6.66
N TYR A 333 11.45 -13.49 -6.93
CA TYR A 333 12.24 -14.72 -6.84
C TYR A 333 12.78 -15.20 -8.19
N LYS A 334 12.58 -14.44 -9.28
CA LYS A 334 12.96 -14.90 -10.63
C LYS A 334 14.45 -15.27 -10.70
N ALA A 335 15.33 -14.44 -10.14
CA ALA A 335 16.76 -14.70 -10.12
C ALA A 335 17.11 -16.01 -9.39
N LEU A 336 16.41 -16.34 -8.30
CA LEU A 336 16.60 -17.61 -7.60
C LEU A 336 16.17 -18.78 -8.47
N CYS A 337 14.98 -18.69 -9.09
CA CYS A 337 14.46 -19.73 -9.97
C CYS A 337 15.35 -19.97 -11.21
N ASP A 338 15.79 -18.89 -11.88
CA ASP A 338 16.63 -18.98 -13.09
C ASP A 338 17.97 -19.67 -12.81
N ASN A 339 18.50 -19.52 -11.59
CA ASN A 339 19.77 -20.09 -11.17
C ASN A 339 19.62 -21.41 -10.38
N GLY A 340 18.40 -21.96 -10.26
CA GLY A 340 18.15 -23.19 -9.51
C GLY A 340 18.45 -23.09 -8.01
N VAL A 341 18.42 -21.89 -7.43
CA VAL A 341 18.68 -21.68 -6.00
C VAL A 341 17.47 -22.16 -5.20
N VAL A 342 17.71 -23.12 -4.30
CA VAL A 342 16.69 -23.61 -3.35
C VAL A 342 16.55 -22.59 -2.22
N VAL A 343 15.31 -22.22 -1.91
CA VAL A 343 15.00 -21.27 -0.83
C VAL A 343 14.80 -22.04 0.47
N ASP A 344 15.78 -21.96 1.36
CA ASP A 344 15.68 -22.46 2.73
C ASP A 344 15.39 -21.29 3.69
N PRO A 345 14.26 -21.29 4.43
CA PRO A 345 14.02 -20.26 5.44
C PRO A 345 15.03 -20.29 6.61
N ALA A 346 15.72 -21.40 6.87
CA ALA A 346 16.77 -21.44 7.89
C ALA A 346 18.07 -20.74 7.43
N ASP A 347 18.28 -20.66 6.12
CA ASP A 347 19.45 -20.03 5.49
C ASP A 347 19.01 -19.26 4.22
N PRO A 348 18.35 -18.10 4.37
CA PRO A 348 17.79 -17.39 3.23
C PRO A 348 18.91 -16.88 2.30
N PRO A 349 18.74 -16.95 0.97
CA PRO A 349 19.74 -16.48 0.01
C PRO A 349 20.12 -15.01 0.19
N ASP A 350 21.31 -14.62 -0.26
CA ASP A 350 21.79 -13.24 -0.22
C ASP A 350 20.78 -12.24 -0.81
N GLY A 351 20.56 -11.14 -0.09
CA GLY A 351 19.56 -10.13 -0.45
C GLY A 351 18.12 -10.52 -0.11
N TYR A 352 17.89 -11.66 0.54
CA TYR A 352 16.61 -12.07 1.09
C TYR A 352 16.67 -12.24 2.61
N ALA A 353 15.53 -12.11 3.27
CA ALA A 353 15.36 -12.35 4.69
C ALA A 353 14.02 -13.05 4.95
N VAL A 354 13.96 -13.86 6.01
CA VAL A 354 12.68 -14.39 6.49
C VAL A 354 11.93 -13.28 7.23
N ARG A 355 10.71 -13.00 6.77
CA ARG A 355 9.81 -12.10 7.48
C ARG A 355 9.44 -12.75 8.82
N LYS A 356 10.00 -12.21 9.90
CA LYS A 356 9.66 -12.63 11.27
C LYS A 356 8.15 -12.54 11.46
N GLN A 357 7.58 -13.57 12.06
CA GLN A 357 6.21 -13.46 12.55
C GLN A 357 6.23 -12.47 13.70
N LEU A 358 5.52 -11.35 13.54
CA LEU A 358 5.29 -10.45 14.66
C LEU A 358 4.57 -11.24 15.76
N ASP A 359 5.04 -11.07 16.98
CA ASP A 359 4.35 -11.56 18.17
C ASP A 359 3.01 -10.83 18.37
N ASN A 360 2.19 -11.36 19.26
CA ASN A 360 0.90 -10.80 19.63
C ASN A 360 1.02 -9.81 20.81
N CYS A 361 2.18 -9.16 21.00
CA CYS A 361 2.35 -8.18 22.07
C CYS A 361 1.40 -7.00 21.88
N GLU A 362 0.48 -6.79 22.81
CA GLU A 362 -0.47 -5.68 22.82
C GLU A 362 0.22 -4.32 23.05
N VAL A 363 1.41 -4.32 23.66
CA VAL A 363 2.16 -3.09 23.95
C VAL A 363 2.93 -2.57 22.74
N CYS A 364 3.78 -3.39 22.12
CA CYS A 364 4.56 -2.96 20.95
C CYS A 364 3.96 -3.39 19.62
N LYS A 365 2.88 -4.18 19.62
CA LYS A 365 2.26 -4.72 18.39
C LYS A 365 3.28 -5.46 17.52
N GLY A 366 4.16 -6.21 18.16
CA GLY A 366 5.26 -6.95 17.53
C GLY A 366 6.44 -6.12 17.03
N VAL A 367 6.43 -4.79 17.15
CA VAL A 367 7.51 -3.91 16.64
C VAL A 367 8.87 -4.25 17.25
N LYS A 368 8.89 -4.69 18.52
CA LYS A 368 10.15 -5.09 19.20
C LYS A 368 10.65 -6.47 18.82
N GLY A 369 9.94 -7.19 17.96
CA GLY A 369 10.39 -8.45 17.38
C GLY A 369 10.54 -9.59 18.37
N GLY A 370 9.63 -9.71 19.34
CA GLY A 370 9.54 -10.92 20.15
C GLY A 370 9.02 -12.10 19.33
N VAL A 371 9.10 -13.28 19.94
CA VAL A 371 8.73 -14.54 19.29
C VAL A 371 7.26 -14.81 19.57
N ARG A 372 6.46 -14.99 18.53
CA ARG A 372 5.05 -15.35 18.70
C ARG A 372 4.90 -16.67 19.45
N GLY A 373 4.06 -16.70 20.47
CA GLY A 373 3.89 -17.80 21.41
C GLY A 373 4.80 -17.73 22.63
N ASN A 374 5.72 -16.76 22.69
CA ASN A 374 6.56 -16.49 23.85
C ASN A 374 6.14 -15.20 24.58
N GLU A 375 4.93 -14.71 24.35
CA GLU A 375 4.40 -13.54 25.04
C GLU A 375 4.01 -13.89 26.48
N ASN A 376 4.32 -12.99 27.40
CA ASN A 376 3.89 -13.03 28.80
C ASN A 376 2.52 -12.38 28.93
N ILE A 377 1.68 -12.85 29.85
CA ILE A 377 0.44 -12.15 30.22
C ILE A 377 0.69 -11.45 31.55
N ILE A 378 0.79 -10.13 31.53
CA ILE A 378 1.04 -9.28 32.70
C ILE A 378 -0.19 -8.40 32.90
N ASP A 379 -0.88 -8.56 34.02
CA ASP A 379 -2.11 -7.83 34.36
C ASP A 379 -3.20 -7.89 33.28
N GLY A 380 -3.30 -9.06 32.62
CA GLY A 380 -4.26 -9.30 31.53
C GLY A 380 -3.81 -8.76 30.17
N VAL A 381 -2.63 -8.15 30.07
CA VAL A 381 -2.06 -7.65 28.82
C VAL A 381 -1.01 -8.63 28.29
N VAL A 382 -1.13 -9.03 27.03
CA VAL A 382 -0.16 -9.87 26.32
C VAL A 382 1.05 -9.01 25.95
N MET A 383 2.23 -9.34 26.45
CA MET A 383 3.46 -8.58 26.28
C MET A 383 4.60 -9.47 25.79
N CYS A 384 5.34 -9.03 24.77
CA CYS A 384 6.61 -9.68 24.45
C CYS A 384 7.65 -9.46 25.55
N ASP A 385 8.67 -10.30 25.57
CA ASP A 385 9.74 -10.26 26.57
C ASP A 385 10.39 -8.87 26.69
N TYR A 386 10.56 -8.16 25.58
CA TYR A 386 11.13 -6.81 25.56
C TYR A 386 10.22 -5.78 26.25
N CYS A 387 8.91 -5.82 25.99
CA CYS A 387 7.95 -4.91 26.62
C CYS A 387 7.80 -5.21 28.11
N HIS A 388 7.73 -6.49 28.45
CA HIS A 388 7.67 -6.93 29.84
C HIS A 388 8.92 -6.48 30.62
N ALA A 389 10.12 -6.67 30.07
CA ALA A 389 11.36 -6.24 30.71
C ALA A 389 11.43 -4.72 30.93
N GLU A 390 10.93 -3.92 29.98
CA GLU A 390 10.85 -2.47 30.14
C GLU A 390 9.86 -2.05 31.22
N GLN A 391 8.69 -2.69 31.31
CA GLN A 391 7.74 -2.42 32.37
C GLN A 391 8.34 -2.73 33.75
N MET A 392 8.98 -3.90 33.91
CA MET A 392 9.66 -4.24 35.17
C MET A 392 10.74 -3.23 35.56
N ASN A 393 11.42 -2.64 34.58
CA ASN A 393 12.44 -1.60 34.84
C ASN A 393 11.82 -0.25 35.23
N LYS A 394 10.57 0.03 34.82
CA LYS A 394 9.84 1.22 35.27
C LYS A 394 9.36 1.07 36.72
N GLU A 395 8.92 -0.13 37.12
CA GLU A 395 8.42 -0.40 38.49
C GLU A 395 9.51 -0.38 39.57
N LYS A 396 10.78 -0.52 39.18
CA LYS A 396 11.93 -0.45 40.08
C LYS A 396 12.43 0.97 40.34
N LYS A 397 11.90 1.97 39.63
CA LYS A 397 12.22 3.39 39.81
C LYS A 397 11.08 4.06 40.57
#